data_AF-A0A9R0I3Z8-F1
#
_entry.id   AF-A0A9R0I3Z8-F1
#
_cell.length_a   1.000
_cell.length_b   1.000
_cell.length_c   1.000
_cell.angle_alpha   90.00
_cell.angle_beta   90.00
_cell.angle_gamma   90.00
#
_symmetry.space_group_name_H-M   'P 1'
#
loop_
_entity.id
_entity.type
_entity.pdbx_description
1 polymer ?
#
loop_
_entity_poly.entity_id
_entity_poly.type
_entity_poly.pdbx_seq_one_letter_code
_entity_poly.pdbx_strand_id
1 'polypeptide(L)'
;MFPEVPAGANRLTIKYKSAYLDIEKKGGSRTKLGLGVKQVNKFIKNVYGKPIDEKTIPIQAQFMLIVIQTIAEATRFKYIENLILADFDSFENRPDPKTIELEKSWQKITIGIKTSTKKGEIKPALDLTYDKDKPWIVSEVSQIAPDMGLLKYEGK
;
A
#
# COMPACT_ATOMS: atom_id res chain seq x y z
N MET A 1 11.79 10.79 8.24
CA MET A 1 12.85 10.03 8.93
C MET A 1 12.98 10.65 10.30
N PHE A 2 12.92 9.85 11.38
CA PHE A 2 12.94 10.31 12.76
C PHE A 2 14.31 10.94 13.10
N PRO A 3 14.43 12.27 13.16
CA PRO A 3 15.72 12.96 13.36
C PRO A 3 16.34 12.68 14.74
N GLU A 4 15.54 12.23 15.71
CA GLU A 4 15.94 11.92 17.08
C GLU A 4 16.74 10.62 17.25
N VAL A 5 16.83 9.75 16.24
CA VAL A 5 17.64 8.52 16.34
C VAL A 5 19.12 8.88 16.17
N PRO A 6 19.98 8.73 17.21
CA PRO A 6 21.39 9.09 17.12
C PRO A 6 22.04 8.44 15.89
N ALA A 7 22.72 9.24 15.07
CA ALA A 7 23.57 8.70 14.01
C ALA A 7 24.74 7.97 14.67
N GLY A 8 24.75 6.63 14.58
CA GLY A 8 25.75 5.79 15.26
C GLY A 8 25.57 4.31 14.90
N ALA A 9 26.29 3.44 15.62
CA ALA A 9 26.38 1.98 15.40
C ALA A 9 25.04 1.23 15.33
N ASN A 10 23.94 1.86 15.80
CA ASN A 10 22.60 1.28 15.82
C ASN A 10 21.76 1.61 14.57
N ARG A 11 22.27 2.42 13.62
CA ARG A 11 21.63 2.61 12.31
C ARG A 11 22.05 1.49 11.37
N LEU A 12 21.11 0.61 11.07
CA LEU A 12 21.33 -0.50 10.15
C LEU A 12 20.67 -0.19 8.80
N THR A 13 21.44 -0.30 7.73
CA THR A 13 20.93 -0.13 6.36
C THR A 13 20.30 -1.43 5.88
N ILE A 14 19.01 -1.37 5.55
CA ILE A 14 18.31 -2.47 4.91
C ILE A 14 18.80 -2.63 3.46
N LYS A 15 19.10 -3.87 3.04
CA LYS A 15 19.70 -4.18 1.73
C LYS A 15 18.66 -4.31 0.59
N TYR A 16 17.65 -3.44 0.57
CA TYR A 16 16.66 -3.31 -0.51
C TYR A 16 16.03 -1.91 -0.50
N LYS A 17 15.48 -1.48 -1.65
CA LYS A 17 14.79 -0.18 -1.78
C LYS A 17 13.33 -0.28 -1.30
N SER A 18 12.71 0.86 -1.03
CA SER A 18 11.34 0.95 -0.50
C SER A 18 10.22 0.79 -1.54
N ALA A 19 10.55 0.73 -2.84
CA ALA A 19 9.56 0.48 -3.87
C ALA A 19 9.01 -0.95 -3.73
N TYR A 20 7.69 -1.13 -3.93
CA TYR A 20 7.05 -2.44 -3.80
C TYR A 20 7.79 -3.55 -4.55
N LEU A 21 8.20 -3.30 -5.80
CA LEU A 21 8.95 -4.27 -6.60
C LEU A 21 10.21 -4.78 -5.90
N ASP A 22 10.95 -3.89 -5.23
CA ASP A 22 12.20 -4.26 -4.56
C ASP A 22 11.97 -4.96 -3.23
N ILE A 23 10.88 -4.62 -2.52
CA ILE A 23 10.47 -5.32 -1.30
C ILE A 23 9.92 -6.71 -1.67
N GLU A 24 9.09 -6.84 -2.70
CA GLU A 24 8.48 -8.12 -3.15
C GLU A 24 9.54 -9.10 -3.67
N LYS A 25 10.63 -8.63 -4.27
CA LYS A 25 11.80 -9.48 -4.61
C LYS A 25 12.41 -10.18 -3.40
N LYS A 26 12.24 -9.63 -2.19
CA LYS A 26 12.79 -10.18 -0.94
C LYS A 26 11.72 -10.88 -0.10
N GLY A 27 10.53 -10.30 0.01
CA GLY A 27 9.45 -10.79 0.87
C GLY A 27 8.43 -11.70 0.17
N GLY A 28 8.48 -11.80 -1.15
CA GLY A 28 7.44 -12.46 -1.94
C GLY A 28 6.28 -11.52 -2.29
N SER A 29 5.23 -12.09 -2.89
CA SER A 29 4.10 -11.30 -3.38
C SER A 29 3.22 -10.81 -2.24
N ARG A 30 2.87 -9.52 -2.26
CA ARG A 30 2.00 -8.90 -1.25
C ARG A 30 0.58 -9.48 -1.23
N THR A 31 0.09 -10.05 -2.34
CA THR A 31 -1.24 -10.70 -2.42
C THR A 31 -1.36 -11.95 -1.56
N LYS A 32 -0.22 -12.53 -1.17
CA LYS A 32 -0.16 -13.73 -0.32
C LYS A 32 0.02 -13.40 1.16
N LEU A 33 0.32 -12.14 1.47
CA LEU A 33 0.47 -11.67 2.85
C LEU A 33 -0.89 -11.23 3.35
N GLY A 34 -1.23 -11.61 4.58
CA GLY A 34 -2.48 -11.15 5.17
C GLY A 34 -2.39 -9.69 5.61
N LEU A 35 -3.54 -9.04 5.70
CA LEU A 35 -3.72 -7.68 6.21
C LEU A 35 -4.25 -7.70 7.64
N GLY A 36 -4.15 -6.56 8.34
CA GLY A 36 -4.75 -6.39 9.66
C GLY A 36 -3.85 -6.70 10.85
N VAL A 37 -4.39 -6.54 12.06
CA VAL A 37 -3.58 -6.44 13.29
C VAL A 37 -2.91 -7.74 13.69
N LYS A 38 -3.54 -8.91 13.42
CA LYS A 38 -2.91 -10.20 13.70
C LYS A 38 -1.63 -10.41 12.90
N GLN A 39 -1.65 -10.02 11.63
CA GLN A 39 -0.49 -10.13 10.75
C GLN A 39 0.61 -9.15 11.17
N VAL A 40 0.26 -7.89 11.44
CA VAL A 40 1.21 -6.90 12.00
C VAL A 40 1.85 -7.43 13.29
N ASN A 41 1.05 -7.93 14.24
CA ASN A 41 1.53 -8.46 15.52
C ASN A 41 2.41 -9.71 15.37
N LYS A 42 2.11 -10.58 14.40
CA LYS A 42 2.95 -11.75 14.10
C LYS A 42 4.32 -11.32 13.58
N PHE A 43 4.34 -10.44 12.59
CA PHE A 43 5.57 -10.07 11.92
C PHE A 43 6.44 -9.10 12.72
N ILE A 44 5.85 -8.20 13.52
CA ILE A 44 6.64 -7.33 14.40
C ILE A 44 7.43 -8.15 15.43
N LYS A 45 6.86 -9.23 15.98
CA LYS A 45 7.57 -10.15 16.90
C LYS A 45 8.73 -10.88 16.21
N ASN A 46 8.64 -11.08 14.90
CA ASN A 46 9.67 -11.74 14.11
C ASN A 46 10.78 -10.78 13.64
N VAL A 47 10.57 -9.46 13.74
CA VAL A 47 11.54 -8.44 13.32
C VAL A 47 12.17 -7.74 14.53
N TYR A 48 11.40 -7.48 15.59
CA TYR A 48 11.85 -6.75 16.76
C TYR A 48 13.02 -7.45 17.46
N GLY A 49 14.12 -6.72 17.65
CA GLY A 49 15.33 -7.23 18.32
C GLY A 49 16.10 -8.29 17.52
N LYS A 50 15.77 -8.53 16.24
CA LYS A 50 16.49 -9.47 15.38
C LYS A 50 17.60 -8.75 14.60
N PRO A 51 18.72 -9.44 14.31
CA PRO A 51 19.77 -8.89 13.46
C PRO A 51 19.25 -8.64 12.04
N ILE A 52 19.99 -7.82 11.27
CA ILE A 52 19.75 -7.64 9.84
C ILE A 52 20.79 -8.44 9.06
N ASP A 53 20.39 -9.63 8.62
CA ASP A 53 21.20 -10.58 7.88
C ASP A 53 20.40 -11.26 6.76
N GLU A 54 21.05 -12.10 5.96
CA GLU A 54 20.41 -12.73 4.80
C GLU A 54 19.21 -13.62 5.16
N LYS A 55 19.18 -14.18 6.37
CA LYS A 55 18.08 -15.04 6.85
C LYS A 55 16.87 -14.23 7.28
N THR A 56 17.09 -13.03 7.82
CA THR A 56 16.04 -12.15 8.37
C THR A 56 15.51 -11.15 7.34
N ILE A 57 16.27 -10.83 6.29
CA ILE A 57 15.85 -9.93 5.20
C ILE A 57 14.46 -10.29 4.62
N PRO A 58 14.15 -11.56 4.28
CA PRO A 58 12.83 -11.90 3.77
C PRO A 58 11.69 -11.59 4.75
N ILE A 59 11.90 -11.85 6.04
CA ILE A 59 10.93 -11.59 7.11
C ILE A 59 10.72 -10.07 7.29
N GLN A 60 11.81 -9.29 7.24
CA GLN A 60 11.74 -7.83 7.30
C GLN A 60 10.99 -7.26 6.09
N ALA A 61 11.25 -7.79 4.90
CA ALA A 61 10.54 -7.38 3.69
C ALA A 61 9.05 -7.70 3.77
N GLN A 62 8.67 -8.88 4.26
CA GLN A 62 7.27 -9.25 4.51
C GLN A 62 6.60 -8.31 5.51
N PHE A 63 7.28 -8.02 6.62
CA PHE A 63 6.78 -7.07 7.62
C PHE A 63 6.54 -5.68 7.01
N MET A 64 7.49 -5.18 6.21
CA MET A 64 7.36 -3.89 5.53
C MET A 64 6.16 -3.87 4.58
N LEU A 65 5.92 -4.93 3.79
CA LEU A 65 4.75 -5.03 2.93
C LEU A 65 3.45 -4.91 3.75
N ILE A 66 3.33 -5.70 4.83
CA ILE A 66 2.14 -5.71 5.68
C ILE A 66 1.90 -4.34 6.31
N VAL A 67 2.95 -3.68 6.82
CA VAL A 67 2.84 -2.36 7.44
C VAL A 67 2.45 -1.30 6.42
N ILE A 68 3.06 -1.31 5.23
CA ILE A 68 2.73 -0.34 4.17
C ILE A 68 1.26 -0.52 3.77
N GLN A 69 0.79 -1.74 3.51
CA GLN A 69 -0.59 -1.98 3.11
C GLN A 69 -1.59 -1.67 4.23
N THR A 70 -1.31 -2.11 5.46
CA THR A 70 -2.23 -1.96 6.59
C THR A 70 -2.33 -0.52 7.10
N ILE A 71 -1.26 0.27 6.94
CA ILE A 71 -1.20 1.64 7.47
C ILE A 71 -1.21 2.66 6.35
N ALA A 72 -0.19 2.66 5.50
CA ALA A 72 -0.03 3.72 4.49
C ALA A 72 -1.11 3.65 3.41
N GLU A 73 -1.43 2.46 2.90
CA GLU A 73 -2.46 2.31 1.87
C GLU A 73 -3.86 2.45 2.43
N ALA A 74 -4.14 1.93 3.63
CA ALA A 74 -5.38 2.20 4.35
C ALA A 74 -5.62 3.69 4.60
N THR A 75 -4.55 4.47 4.85
CA THR A 75 -4.67 5.93 4.98
C THR A 75 -4.99 6.60 3.63
N ARG A 76 -4.43 6.09 2.53
CA ARG A 76 -4.64 6.65 1.18
C ARG A 76 -6.00 6.29 0.60
N PHE A 77 -6.53 5.14 0.95
CA PHE A 77 -7.74 4.58 0.36
C PHE A 77 -8.71 4.09 1.42
N LYS A 78 -9.88 4.73 1.49
CA LYS A 78 -10.99 4.29 2.35
C LYS A 78 -11.43 2.86 2.01
N TYR A 79 -11.32 2.45 0.75
CA TYR A 79 -11.58 1.08 0.33
C TYR A 79 -10.71 0.07 1.08
N ILE A 80 -9.40 0.32 1.14
CA ILE A 80 -8.42 -0.59 1.78
C ILE A 80 -8.63 -0.58 3.30
N GLU A 81 -8.90 0.58 3.89
CA GLU A 81 -9.28 0.68 5.30
C GLU A 81 -10.51 -0.20 5.61
N ASN A 82 -11.58 -0.08 4.83
CA ASN A 82 -12.81 -0.85 5.04
C ASN A 82 -12.58 -2.36 4.85
N LEU A 83 -11.77 -2.77 3.86
CA LEU A 83 -11.38 -4.16 3.66
C LEU A 83 -10.64 -4.71 4.89
N ILE A 84 -9.72 -3.93 5.46
CA ILE A 84 -8.99 -4.30 6.66
C ILE A 84 -9.93 -4.40 7.86
N LEU A 85 -10.84 -3.44 8.03
CA LEU A 85 -11.76 -3.39 9.16
C LEU A 85 -12.79 -4.52 9.15
N ALA A 86 -13.20 -4.99 7.96
CA ALA A 86 -14.14 -6.10 7.81
C ALA A 86 -13.63 -7.38 8.51
N ASP A 87 -12.31 -7.63 8.46
CA ASP A 87 -11.66 -8.81 9.02
C ASP A 87 -10.37 -8.43 9.78
N PHE A 88 -10.45 -7.41 10.64
CA PHE A 88 -9.27 -6.78 11.26
C PHE A 88 -8.41 -7.75 12.09
N ASP A 89 -9.07 -8.69 12.78
CA ASP A 89 -8.43 -9.68 13.66
C ASP A 89 -8.35 -11.07 12.98
N SER A 90 -8.20 -11.13 11.66
CA SER A 90 -8.06 -12.39 10.91
C SER A 90 -6.66 -12.57 10.32
N PHE A 91 -6.21 -13.82 10.18
CA PHE A 91 -5.02 -14.13 9.37
C PHE A 91 -5.37 -14.31 7.89
N GLU A 92 -6.65 -14.48 7.57
CA GLU A 92 -7.13 -14.83 6.22
C GLU A 92 -7.48 -13.62 5.36
N ASN A 93 -7.61 -12.43 5.96
CA ASN A 93 -7.83 -11.20 5.21
C ASN A 93 -6.63 -10.95 4.30
N ARG A 94 -6.84 -10.89 3.00
CA ARG A 94 -5.78 -10.71 1.98
C ARG A 94 -6.19 -9.61 1.01
N PRO A 95 -5.21 -8.90 0.41
CA PRO A 95 -5.51 -7.89 -0.61
C PRO A 95 -6.23 -8.54 -1.80
N ASP A 96 -7.39 -8.00 -2.15
CA ASP A 96 -8.10 -8.38 -3.37
C ASP A 96 -7.47 -7.69 -4.61
N PRO A 97 -7.82 -8.10 -5.84
CA PRO A 97 -7.28 -7.46 -7.04
C PRO A 97 -7.53 -5.96 -7.12
N LYS A 98 -8.67 -5.47 -6.61
CA LYS A 98 -9.01 -4.04 -6.56
C LYS A 98 -8.03 -3.27 -5.66
N THR A 99 -7.68 -3.82 -4.50
CA THR A 99 -6.68 -3.28 -3.57
C THR A 99 -5.35 -3.09 -4.27
N ILE A 100 -4.88 -4.12 -4.98
CA ILE A 100 -3.60 -4.09 -5.69
C ILE A 100 -3.59 -3.02 -6.79
N GLU A 101 -4.71 -2.84 -7.48
CA GLU A 101 -4.81 -1.83 -8.52
C GLU A 101 -4.84 -0.41 -7.94
N LEU A 102 -5.58 -0.18 -6.85
CA LEU A 102 -5.56 1.10 -6.14
C LEU A 102 -4.14 1.47 -5.67
N GLU A 103 -3.41 0.55 -5.05
CA GLU A 103 -2.02 0.77 -4.62
C GLU A 103 -1.09 1.21 -5.77
N LYS A 104 -1.23 0.58 -6.94
CA LYS A 104 -0.44 0.90 -8.13
C LYS A 104 -0.84 2.23 -8.76
N SER A 105 -2.14 2.53 -8.73
CA SER A 105 -2.73 3.64 -9.46
C SER A 105 -2.94 4.90 -8.60
N TRP A 106 -2.49 4.95 -7.34
CA TRP A 106 -2.68 6.12 -6.47
C TRP A 106 -2.27 7.44 -7.14
N GLN A 107 -1.07 7.51 -7.71
CA GLN A 107 -0.61 8.71 -8.40
C GLN A 107 -1.43 9.02 -9.67
N LYS A 108 -1.80 7.98 -10.42
CA LYS A 108 -2.63 8.15 -11.63
C LYS A 108 -4.00 8.73 -11.26
N ILE A 109 -4.59 8.24 -10.18
CA ILE A 109 -5.87 8.72 -9.66
C ILE A 109 -5.77 10.17 -9.17
N THR A 110 -4.74 10.50 -8.39
CA THR A 110 -4.56 11.86 -7.85
C THR A 110 -4.32 12.89 -8.95
N ILE A 111 -3.54 12.53 -9.98
CA ILE A 111 -3.38 13.36 -11.18
C ILE A 111 -4.72 13.53 -11.89
N GLY A 112 -5.45 12.44 -12.15
CA GLY A 112 -6.75 12.51 -12.83
C GLY A 112 -7.76 13.39 -12.10
N ILE A 113 -7.82 13.31 -10.77
CA ILE A 113 -8.67 14.17 -9.93
C ILE A 113 -8.18 15.63 -10.02
N LYS A 114 -6.87 15.89 -9.88
CA LYS A 114 -6.31 17.25 -9.96
C LYS A 114 -6.62 17.92 -11.30
N THR A 115 -6.49 17.19 -12.40
CA THR A 115 -6.68 17.73 -13.76
C THR A 115 -8.12 17.64 -14.25
N SER A 116 -9.04 17.19 -13.39
CA SER A 116 -10.46 17.11 -13.73
C SER A 116 -11.06 18.50 -13.98
N THR A 117 -12.15 18.54 -14.74
CA THR A 117 -12.89 19.79 -14.94
C THR A 117 -13.57 20.24 -13.65
N LYS A 118 -14.07 21.48 -13.60
CA LYS A 118 -14.88 21.96 -12.46
C LYS A 118 -16.12 21.11 -12.17
N LYS A 119 -16.59 20.33 -13.15
CA LYS A 119 -17.72 19.39 -13.00
C LYS A 119 -17.27 17.99 -12.53
N GLY A 120 -15.97 17.77 -12.35
CA GLY A 120 -15.41 16.49 -11.94
C GLY A 120 -15.16 15.51 -13.09
N GLU A 121 -15.23 15.94 -14.36
CA GLU A 121 -14.91 15.07 -15.50
C GLU A 121 -13.40 14.86 -15.60
N ILE A 122 -12.96 13.60 -15.73
CA ILE A 122 -11.56 13.19 -15.87
C ILE A 122 -11.29 12.84 -17.34
N LYS A 123 -10.35 13.55 -17.98
CA LYS A 123 -9.96 13.34 -19.38
C LYS A 123 -8.43 13.28 -19.53
N PRO A 124 -7.87 12.20 -20.09
CA PRO A 124 -8.54 10.96 -20.49
C PRO A 124 -9.07 10.18 -19.26
N ALA A 125 -10.08 9.33 -19.47
CA ALA A 125 -10.59 8.47 -18.41
C ALA A 125 -9.48 7.53 -17.90
N LEU A 126 -9.53 7.23 -16.59
CA LEU A 126 -8.57 6.34 -15.96
C LEU A 126 -9.01 4.90 -16.17
N ASP A 127 -8.18 4.11 -16.84
CA ASP A 127 -8.33 2.65 -16.83
C ASP A 127 -7.73 2.08 -15.54
N LEU A 128 -8.59 1.61 -14.65
CA LEU A 128 -8.25 0.93 -13.39
C LEU A 128 -8.64 -0.55 -13.45
N THR A 129 -8.68 -1.14 -14.65
CA THR A 129 -9.11 -2.53 -14.83
C THR A 129 -8.15 -3.50 -14.12
N TYR A 130 -8.66 -4.22 -13.13
CA TYR A 130 -7.93 -5.26 -12.38
C TYR A 130 -8.36 -6.69 -12.75
N ASP A 131 -9.49 -6.83 -13.44
CA ASP A 131 -10.04 -8.07 -13.97
C ASP A 131 -10.43 -7.83 -15.42
N LYS A 132 -9.86 -8.60 -16.36
CA LYS A 132 -10.07 -8.40 -17.79
C LYS A 132 -11.54 -8.57 -18.19
N ASP A 133 -12.28 -9.37 -17.43
CA ASP A 133 -13.70 -9.62 -17.68
C ASP A 133 -14.59 -8.51 -17.09
N LYS A 134 -14.02 -7.62 -16.26
CA LYS A 134 -14.71 -6.51 -15.60
C LYS A 134 -13.90 -5.21 -15.73
N PRO A 135 -13.95 -4.54 -16.90
CA PRO A 135 -13.34 -3.25 -17.08
C PRO A 135 -13.78 -2.25 -16.02
N TRP A 136 -12.83 -1.53 -15.43
CA TRP A 136 -13.11 -0.47 -14.47
C TRP A 136 -12.56 0.85 -14.98
N ILE A 137 -13.40 1.56 -15.73
CA ILE A 137 -13.05 2.85 -16.34
C ILE A 137 -13.66 3.97 -15.50
N VAL A 138 -12.81 4.87 -15.02
CA VAL A 138 -13.19 6.03 -14.19
C VAL A 138 -13.07 7.30 -15.03
N SER A 139 -14.21 7.86 -15.40
CA SER A 139 -14.31 9.11 -16.18
C SER A 139 -14.76 10.31 -15.34
N GLU A 140 -15.18 10.09 -14.09
CA GLU A 140 -15.60 11.15 -13.18
C GLU A 140 -15.02 10.97 -11.78
N VAL A 141 -14.72 12.08 -11.11
CA VAL A 141 -14.21 12.11 -9.72
C VAL A 141 -15.20 11.41 -8.77
N SER A 142 -16.50 11.56 -9.00
CA SER A 142 -17.58 10.94 -8.21
C SER A 142 -17.47 9.41 -8.13
N GLN A 143 -16.89 8.76 -9.14
CA GLN A 143 -16.79 7.31 -9.24
C GLN A 143 -15.65 6.74 -8.39
N ILE A 144 -14.61 7.53 -8.10
CA ILE A 144 -13.42 7.09 -7.36
C ILE A 144 -13.30 7.74 -5.98
N ALA A 145 -13.89 8.92 -5.78
CA ALA A 145 -13.84 9.63 -4.50
C ALA A 145 -14.27 8.78 -3.28
N PRO A 146 -15.29 7.90 -3.36
CA PRO A 146 -15.67 7.04 -2.23
C PRO A 146 -14.58 6.04 -1.80
N ASP A 147 -13.67 5.67 -2.71
CA ASP A 147 -12.57 4.75 -2.42
C ASP A 147 -11.34 5.49 -1.84
N MET A 148 -11.29 6.82 -1.91
CA MET A 148 -10.14 7.64 -1.52
C MET A 148 -10.19 8.06 -0.05
N GLY A 149 -9.04 8.00 0.63
CA GLY A 149 -8.82 8.59 1.96
C GLY A 149 -7.96 9.86 1.91
N LEU A 150 -6.91 9.86 1.08
CA LEU A 150 -6.04 11.02 0.88
C LEU A 150 -5.62 11.17 -0.58
N LEU A 151 -5.40 12.42 -0.98
CA LEU A 151 -4.81 12.78 -2.27
C LEU A 151 -3.34 13.16 -2.10
N LYS A 152 -2.50 12.67 -3.01
CA LYS A 152 -1.13 13.14 -3.15
C LYS A 152 -1.14 14.57 -3.70
N TYR A 153 -0.32 15.43 -3.12
CA TYR A 153 -0.07 16.74 -3.70
C TYR A 153 0.78 16.60 -4.97
N GLU A 154 0.20 16.91 -6.12
CA GLU A 154 0.86 16.81 -7.43
C GLU A 154 1.47 18.14 -7.90
N GLY A 155 1.91 19.00 -6.96
CA GLY A 155 2.47 20.31 -7.29
C GLY A 155 1.43 21.36 -7.71
N LYS A 156 1.91 22.52 -8.18
CA LYS A 156 1.09 23.51 -8.89
C LYS A 156 0.80 23.00 -10.29
#